data_AF-A0A7S2NYW1-F1
#
_entry.id   AF-A0A7S2NYW1-F1
#
_cell.length_a   1.000
_cell.length_b   1.000
_cell.length_c   1.000
_cell.angle_alpha   90.00
_cell.angle_beta   90.00
_cell.angle_gamma   90.00
#
_symmetry.space_group_name_H-M   'P 1'
#
loop_
_entity.id
_entity.type
_entity.pdbx_description
1 polymer ?
#
loop_
_entity_poly.entity_id
_entity_poly.type
_entity_poly.pdbx_seq_one_letter_code
_entity_poly.pdbx_strand_id
1 'polypeptide(L)'
;LGRSLRESLSLMNPCEEELDEDLRERLRAVAASSWGRGLPRGPSPGEWRPYLHPGKGAAENLDELHGSLGLTRRRPHEMTLEQITEGVRRLLTYKYVGLLRTTDRYWSRDQARSIAAALAADCGLRPAPEGGLEECVPNGLPEHLPWPTPKWLQWSTRLGVGALRPLFLEAWAWETRWVETPFGRMHVYDTGPAEDRSQPPLILQHGMFCTGWSVALLGWLLARRGRRVLIPDLFDFDHGLSASARAPRGGKLRAPRASVEALCVLIRELLAEGATHVDIAGHSYGGFLASQLAVRCEREGVPLRRVVL
;
A
#
# COMPACT_ATOMS: atom_id res chain seq x y z
N LEU A 1 26.80 31.30 -2.05
CA LEU A 1 25.50 31.94 -2.32
C LEU A 1 24.43 30.86 -2.16
N GLY A 2 23.96 30.67 -0.93
CA GLY A 2 23.12 29.53 -0.55
C GLY A 2 21.67 29.79 -0.92
N ARG A 3 21.14 29.02 -1.89
CA ARG A 3 19.69 28.85 -2.04
C ARG A 3 19.18 28.01 -0.90
N SER A 4 18.00 28.34 -0.37
CA SER A 4 17.38 27.55 0.68
C SER A 4 16.93 26.19 0.12
N LEU A 5 16.90 25.15 0.97
CA LEU A 5 16.38 23.83 0.61
C LEU A 5 14.95 23.92 0.02
N ARG A 6 14.17 24.89 0.49
CA ARG A 6 12.82 25.21 0.02
C ARG A 6 12.80 25.73 -1.44
N GLU A 7 13.77 26.55 -1.82
CA GLU A 7 13.94 27.03 -3.20
C GLU A 7 14.48 25.94 -4.14
N SER A 8 15.21 24.97 -3.61
CA SER A 8 15.69 23.83 -4.41
C SER A 8 14.57 22.81 -4.65
N LEU A 9 13.65 22.65 -3.69
CA LEU A 9 12.51 21.75 -3.78
C LEU A 9 11.37 22.29 -4.68
N SER A 10 11.13 23.60 -4.70
CA SER A 10 10.14 24.25 -5.57
C SER A 10 10.50 24.16 -7.07
N LEU A 11 11.79 24.10 -7.40
CA LEU A 11 12.26 23.92 -8.78
C LEU A 11 12.18 22.48 -9.29
N MET A 12 12.02 21.49 -8.40
CA MET A 12 12.01 20.07 -8.76
C MET A 12 10.61 19.51 -9.01
N ASN A 13 9.55 20.30 -8.75
CA ASN A 13 8.17 19.86 -8.95
C ASN A 13 7.24 21.08 -9.11
N PRO A 14 7.10 21.66 -10.32
CA PRO A 14 6.22 22.82 -10.54
C PRO A 14 4.72 22.52 -10.36
N CYS A 15 4.35 21.30 -9.97
CA CYS A 15 2.96 20.87 -9.74
C CYS A 15 2.50 20.91 -8.26
N GLU A 16 3.28 21.47 -7.33
CA GLU A 16 2.92 21.43 -5.89
C GLU A 16 2.93 22.82 -5.17
N GLU A 17 2.92 23.94 -5.88
CA GLU A 17 2.77 25.28 -5.24
C GLU A 17 1.35 25.84 -5.18
N GLU A 18 0.41 25.21 -5.87
CA GLU A 18 -1.00 25.34 -5.53
C GLU A 18 -1.37 24.05 -4.81
N LEU A 19 -1.99 24.14 -3.62
CA LEU A 19 -2.88 23.07 -3.18
C LEU A 19 -3.74 22.77 -4.41
N ASP A 20 -3.54 21.58 -5.01
CA ASP A 20 -4.25 21.07 -6.17
C ASP A 20 -5.65 21.68 -6.16
N GLU A 21 -6.06 22.41 -7.19
CA GLU A 21 -7.38 23.05 -7.16
C GLU A 21 -8.46 22.01 -6.84
N ASP A 22 -8.24 20.73 -7.16
CA ASP A 22 -9.05 19.59 -6.70
C ASP A 22 -8.99 19.39 -5.16
N LEU A 23 -7.81 19.48 -4.52
CA LEU A 23 -7.69 19.48 -3.06
C LEU A 23 -8.30 20.74 -2.41
N ARG A 24 -8.15 21.93 -3.01
CA ARG A 24 -8.83 23.16 -2.54
C ARG A 24 -10.34 23.06 -2.70
N GLU A 25 -10.82 22.51 -3.81
CA GLU A 25 -12.23 22.31 -4.11
C GLU A 25 -12.83 21.22 -3.23
N ARG A 26 -12.09 20.13 -2.95
CA ARG A 26 -12.43 19.12 -1.93
C ARG A 26 -12.45 19.71 -0.54
N LEU A 27 -11.48 20.56 -0.18
CA LEU A 27 -11.45 21.27 1.10
C LEU A 27 -12.60 22.26 1.22
N ARG A 28 -12.97 22.98 0.14
CA ARG A 28 -14.14 23.86 0.09
C ARG A 28 -15.44 23.07 0.14
N ALA A 29 -15.55 21.94 -0.54
CA ALA A 29 -16.72 21.06 -0.49
C ALA A 29 -16.89 20.45 0.90
N VAL A 30 -15.78 20.06 1.54
CA VAL A 30 -15.76 19.62 2.94
C VAL A 30 -16.09 20.79 3.88
N ALA A 31 -15.57 21.99 3.67
CA ALA A 31 -15.89 23.15 4.50
C ALA A 31 -17.31 23.73 4.28
N ALA A 32 -17.90 23.52 3.10
CA ALA A 32 -19.24 23.97 2.72
C ALA A 32 -20.34 22.95 3.05
N SER A 33 -19.98 21.67 3.18
CA SER A 33 -20.84 20.70 3.84
C SER A 33 -21.06 21.11 5.30
N SER A 34 -22.11 20.63 5.97
CA SER A 34 -22.50 20.93 7.38
C SER A 34 -21.42 20.62 8.45
N TRP A 35 -20.21 20.34 8.00
CA TRP A 35 -18.96 20.05 8.65
C TRP A 35 -18.32 21.32 9.20
N GLY A 36 -19.11 22.09 9.95
CA GLY A 36 -18.58 23.16 10.79
C GLY A 36 -17.45 22.64 11.68
N ARG A 37 -16.69 23.56 12.27
CA ARG A 37 -15.60 23.34 13.24
C ARG A 37 -16.01 22.39 14.38
N GLY A 38 -16.10 21.11 14.09
CA GLY A 38 -16.87 20.12 14.82
C GLY A 38 -18.39 20.16 14.52
N LEU A 39 -18.99 18.98 14.32
CA LEU A 39 -20.45 18.82 14.24
C LEU A 39 -21.07 19.24 15.59
N PRO A 40 -21.98 20.24 15.63
CA PRO A 40 -22.62 20.70 16.87
C PRO A 40 -23.63 19.71 17.45
N ARG A 41 -24.08 18.72 16.65
CA ARG A 41 -24.93 17.61 17.07
C ARG A 41 -24.50 16.34 16.36
N GLY A 42 -24.65 15.22 17.05
CA GLY A 42 -24.43 13.89 16.50
C GLY A 42 -25.40 13.55 15.35
N PRO A 43 -24.99 12.81 14.31
CA PRO A 43 -25.89 12.39 13.24
C PRO A 43 -26.98 11.44 13.77
N SER A 44 -28.18 11.54 13.19
CA SER A 44 -29.27 10.61 13.45
C SER A 44 -28.99 9.23 12.81
N PRO A 45 -29.69 8.16 13.20
CA PRO A 45 -29.70 6.91 12.44
C PRO A 45 -29.97 7.16 10.94
N GLY A 46 -29.27 6.46 10.06
CA GLY A 46 -29.30 6.70 8.61
C GLY A 46 -28.41 7.83 8.08
N GLU A 47 -28.03 8.81 8.92
CA GLU A 47 -27.26 9.99 8.51
C GLU A 47 -25.74 9.78 8.64
N TRP A 48 -25.28 8.60 9.05
CA TRP A 48 -23.86 8.28 9.22
C TRP A 48 -23.14 7.96 7.89
N ARG A 49 -23.89 7.59 6.83
CA ARG A 49 -23.34 7.05 5.57
C ARG A 49 -22.32 7.94 4.85
N PRO A 50 -22.47 9.28 4.81
CA PRO A 50 -21.45 10.15 4.21
C PRO A 50 -20.08 10.05 4.90
N TYR A 51 -20.08 9.70 6.19
CA TYR A 51 -18.87 9.67 7.01
C TYR A 51 -18.07 8.36 6.84
N LEU A 52 -18.74 7.24 6.48
CA LEU A 52 -18.10 5.95 6.25
C LEU A 52 -18.02 5.63 4.74
N HIS A 53 -18.32 4.39 4.33
CA HIS A 53 -18.41 4.00 2.92
C HIS A 53 -19.84 4.20 2.40
N PRO A 54 -20.11 5.25 1.60
CA PRO A 54 -21.48 5.64 1.25
C PRO A 54 -22.21 4.64 0.36
N GLY A 55 -21.48 3.87 -0.45
CA GLY A 55 -22.03 2.82 -1.31
C GLY A 55 -22.33 1.50 -0.60
N LYS A 56 -22.02 1.37 0.70
CA LYS A 56 -22.20 0.16 1.49
C LYS A 56 -23.40 0.29 2.44
N GLY A 57 -24.07 -0.83 2.70
CA GLY A 57 -25.10 -0.95 3.73
C GLY A 57 -24.52 -0.81 5.15
N ALA A 58 -25.40 -0.81 6.15
CA ALA A 58 -25.00 -0.71 7.56
C ALA A 58 -24.16 -1.91 8.02
N ALA A 59 -24.64 -3.14 7.73
CA ALA A 59 -23.93 -4.37 8.05
C ALA A 59 -22.55 -4.44 7.36
N GLU A 60 -22.48 -4.07 6.08
CA GLU A 60 -21.22 -4.06 5.33
C GLU A 60 -20.22 -3.02 5.91
N ASN A 61 -20.69 -1.85 6.34
CA ASN A 61 -19.82 -0.87 7.01
C ASN A 61 -19.34 -1.41 8.36
N LEU A 62 -20.21 -2.08 9.12
CA LEU A 62 -19.82 -2.71 10.38
C LEU A 62 -18.74 -3.78 10.18
N ASP A 63 -18.85 -4.59 9.12
CA ASP A 63 -17.86 -5.61 8.76
C ASP A 63 -16.50 -4.97 8.39
N GLU A 64 -16.50 -3.85 7.65
CA GLU A 64 -15.28 -3.10 7.35
C GLU A 64 -14.62 -2.53 8.62
N LEU A 65 -15.43 -1.97 9.52
CA LEU A 65 -14.93 -1.46 10.80
C LEU A 65 -14.33 -2.60 11.64
N HIS A 66 -15.02 -3.73 11.74
CA HIS A 66 -14.54 -4.94 12.40
C HIS A 66 -13.17 -5.37 11.87
N GLY A 67 -13.05 -5.46 10.55
CA GLY A 67 -11.80 -5.80 9.87
C GLY A 67 -10.67 -4.80 10.15
N SER A 68 -10.98 -3.50 10.16
CA SER A 68 -9.99 -2.44 10.45
C SER A 68 -9.44 -2.45 11.87
N LEU A 69 -10.19 -3.06 12.80
CA LEU A 69 -9.79 -3.22 14.21
C LEU A 69 -9.00 -4.49 14.45
N GLY A 70 -8.99 -5.42 13.49
CA GLY A 70 -8.32 -6.71 13.62
C GLY A 70 -8.93 -7.60 14.71
N LEU A 71 -10.23 -7.45 14.98
CA LEU A 71 -10.94 -8.25 15.98
C LEU A 71 -11.07 -9.69 15.49
N THR A 72 -10.42 -10.64 16.17
CA THR A 72 -10.46 -12.06 15.80
C THR A 72 -11.39 -12.90 16.68
N ARG A 73 -11.69 -12.41 17.89
CA ARG A 73 -12.47 -13.14 18.91
C ARG A 73 -13.94 -12.75 18.96
N ARG A 74 -14.32 -11.67 18.28
CA ARG A 74 -15.70 -11.17 18.20
C ARG A 74 -16.19 -11.20 16.78
N ARG A 75 -17.48 -11.41 16.60
CA ARG A 75 -18.18 -11.17 15.34
C ARG A 75 -18.55 -9.68 15.23
N PRO A 76 -18.80 -9.17 14.01
CA PRO A 76 -19.18 -7.77 13.79
C PRO A 76 -20.36 -7.29 14.67
N HIS A 77 -21.39 -8.12 14.85
CA HIS A 77 -22.56 -7.80 15.68
C HIS A 77 -22.32 -7.92 17.20
N GLU A 78 -21.15 -8.38 17.63
CA GLU A 78 -20.75 -8.52 19.05
C GLU A 78 -19.81 -7.39 19.49
N MET A 79 -19.52 -6.44 18.60
CA MET A 79 -18.64 -5.30 18.89
C MET A 79 -19.26 -4.37 19.93
N THR A 80 -18.42 -3.88 20.84
CA THR A 80 -18.84 -2.85 21.80
C THR A 80 -18.95 -1.48 21.12
N LEU A 81 -19.69 -0.55 21.70
CA LEU A 81 -19.82 0.80 21.15
C LEU A 81 -18.45 1.50 21.08
N GLU A 82 -17.55 1.23 22.03
CA GLU A 82 -16.19 1.77 22.00
C GLU A 82 -15.37 1.22 20.83
N GLN A 83 -15.49 -0.08 20.54
CA GLN A 83 -14.82 -0.69 19.38
C GLN A 83 -15.35 -0.09 18.07
N ILE A 84 -16.67 0.02 17.90
CA ILE A 84 -17.25 0.67 16.71
C ILE A 84 -16.77 2.12 16.59
N THR A 85 -16.73 2.85 17.72
CA THR A 85 -16.21 4.23 17.78
C THR A 85 -14.76 4.33 17.31
N GLU A 86 -13.90 3.43 17.76
CA GLU A 86 -12.50 3.36 17.33
C GLU A 86 -12.39 3.00 15.85
N GLY A 87 -13.22 2.08 15.34
CA GLY A 87 -13.27 1.75 13.92
C GLY A 87 -13.64 2.97 13.07
N VAL A 88 -14.68 3.70 13.48
CA VAL A 88 -15.08 4.97 12.84
C VAL A 88 -13.91 5.95 12.84
N ARG A 89 -13.24 6.13 13.99
CA ARG A 89 -12.09 7.03 14.10
C ARG A 89 -10.95 6.65 13.15
N ARG A 90 -10.61 5.36 13.04
CA ARG A 90 -9.59 4.84 12.12
C ARG A 90 -9.98 5.07 10.65
N LEU A 91 -11.23 4.81 10.30
CA LEU A 91 -11.71 5.00 8.94
C LEU A 91 -11.68 6.48 8.54
N LEU A 92 -12.12 7.38 9.42
CA LEU A 92 -12.05 8.83 9.19
C LEU A 92 -10.60 9.31 9.06
N THR A 93 -9.70 8.80 9.91
CA THR A 93 -8.25 9.07 9.85
C THR A 93 -7.67 8.65 8.49
N TYR A 94 -8.05 7.47 8.00
CA TYR A 94 -7.57 6.94 6.73
C TYR A 94 -8.15 7.72 5.53
N LYS A 95 -9.47 7.90 5.50
CA LYS A 95 -10.20 8.57 4.41
C LYS A 95 -9.78 10.03 4.25
N TYR A 96 -9.41 10.68 5.34
CA TYR A 96 -9.08 12.10 5.36
C TYR A 96 -7.65 12.38 5.86
N VAL A 97 -6.69 11.51 5.51
CA VAL A 97 -5.28 11.67 5.91
C VAL A 97 -4.69 13.04 5.54
N GLY A 98 -5.15 13.65 4.45
CA GLY A 98 -4.76 15.00 4.05
C GLY A 98 -5.18 16.09 5.05
N LEU A 99 -6.35 15.96 5.68
CA LEU A 99 -6.84 16.91 6.69
C LEU A 99 -5.96 16.91 7.94
N LEU A 100 -5.51 15.73 8.35
CA LEU A 100 -4.64 15.56 9.54
C LEU A 100 -3.28 16.22 9.39
N ARG A 101 -2.82 16.48 8.16
CA ARG A 101 -1.59 17.26 7.90
C ARG A 101 -1.77 18.75 8.13
N THR A 102 -3.01 19.23 8.11
CA THR A 102 -3.36 20.66 8.18
C THR A 102 -3.94 21.06 9.53
N THR A 103 -4.44 20.10 10.31
CA THR A 103 -5.04 20.36 11.62
C THR A 103 -5.13 19.08 12.45
N ASP A 104 -4.83 19.22 13.74
CA ASP A 104 -4.97 18.19 14.77
C ASP A 104 -6.38 18.16 15.40
N ARG A 105 -7.27 19.05 14.96
CA ARG A 105 -8.57 19.30 15.62
C ARG A 105 -9.75 18.53 15.03
N TYR A 106 -9.53 17.63 14.08
CA TYR A 106 -10.63 16.96 13.38
C TYR A 106 -10.98 15.60 13.96
N TRP A 107 -12.28 15.42 14.22
CA TRP A 107 -12.98 14.28 14.80
C TRP A 107 -12.71 14.05 16.29
N SER A 108 -13.49 14.70 17.15
CA SER A 108 -13.49 14.37 18.57
C SER A 108 -13.95 12.92 18.79
N ARG A 109 -13.53 12.32 19.91
CA ARG A 109 -14.03 11.00 20.32
C ARG A 109 -15.56 10.97 20.36
N ASP A 110 -16.19 12.06 20.77
CA ASP A 110 -17.66 12.18 20.83
C ASP A 110 -18.31 12.16 19.45
N GLN A 111 -17.67 12.76 18.44
CA GLN A 111 -18.16 12.72 17.06
C GLN A 111 -18.06 11.31 16.47
N ALA A 112 -16.91 10.66 16.63
CA ALA A 112 -16.74 9.28 16.21
C ALA A 112 -17.73 8.36 16.93
N ARG A 113 -17.98 8.61 18.23
CA ARG A 113 -18.96 7.87 19.02
C ARG A 113 -20.38 8.07 18.52
N SER A 114 -20.74 9.28 18.13
CA SER A 114 -22.07 9.54 17.62
C SER A 114 -22.33 8.87 16.27
N ILE A 115 -21.34 8.88 15.37
CA ILE A 115 -21.42 8.15 14.10
C ILE A 115 -21.53 6.64 14.36
N ALA A 116 -20.74 6.12 15.30
CA ALA A 116 -20.79 4.72 15.71
C ALA A 116 -22.16 4.33 16.31
N ALA A 117 -22.77 5.19 17.12
CA ALA A 117 -24.10 4.95 17.69
C ALA A 117 -25.19 4.93 16.61
N ALA A 118 -25.14 5.85 15.64
CA ALA A 118 -26.05 5.87 14.51
C ALA A 118 -25.90 4.62 13.63
N LEU A 119 -24.67 4.18 13.35
CA LEU A 119 -24.40 2.92 12.64
C LEU A 119 -24.94 1.71 13.40
N ALA A 120 -24.68 1.63 14.71
CA ALA A 120 -25.15 0.52 15.55
C ALA A 120 -26.68 0.44 15.59
N ALA A 121 -27.35 1.59 15.66
CA ALA A 121 -28.82 1.67 15.60
C ALA A 121 -29.36 1.16 14.25
N ASP A 122 -28.77 1.55 13.13
CA ASP A 122 -29.16 1.08 11.80
C ASP A 122 -28.95 -0.42 11.61
N CYS A 123 -27.93 -0.99 12.25
CA CYS A 123 -27.69 -2.43 12.27
C CYS A 123 -28.61 -3.19 13.25
N GLY A 124 -29.46 -2.50 14.01
CA GLY A 124 -30.29 -3.11 15.05
C GLY A 124 -29.49 -3.71 16.21
N LEU A 125 -28.27 -3.23 16.44
CA LEU A 125 -27.37 -3.79 17.45
C LEU A 125 -27.72 -3.28 18.84
N ARG A 126 -27.53 -4.17 19.82
CA ARG A 126 -27.37 -3.81 21.23
C ARG A 126 -25.91 -4.05 21.60
N PRO A 127 -25.03 -3.03 21.54
CA PRO A 127 -23.60 -3.22 21.75
C PRO A 127 -23.33 -3.90 23.09
N ALA A 128 -22.40 -4.85 23.10
CA ALA A 128 -22.08 -5.60 24.31
C ALA A 128 -21.58 -4.66 25.43
N PRO A 129 -21.95 -4.90 26.70
CA PRO A 129 -21.58 -4.04 27.82
C PRO A 129 -20.11 -4.21 28.25
N GLU A 130 -19.47 -5.32 27.85
CA GLU A 130 -18.13 -5.71 28.30
C GLU A 130 -17.19 -6.03 27.11
N GLY A 131 -15.92 -5.69 27.30
CA GLY A 131 -14.86 -5.70 26.29
C GLY A 131 -14.43 -4.29 25.90
N GLY A 132 -13.13 -4.09 25.69
CA GLY A 132 -12.59 -2.77 25.40
C GLY A 132 -11.66 -2.74 24.19
N LEU A 133 -10.94 -1.63 24.08
CA LEU A 133 -9.99 -1.36 23.00
C LEU A 133 -8.73 -2.23 23.08
N GLU A 134 -8.49 -2.90 24.21
CA GLU A 134 -7.42 -3.88 24.39
C GLU A 134 -7.58 -5.12 23.51
N GLU A 135 -8.80 -5.42 23.06
CA GLU A 135 -9.06 -6.49 22.09
C GLU A 135 -8.74 -6.06 20.65
N CYS A 136 -8.72 -4.74 20.39
CA CYS A 136 -8.36 -4.19 19.09
C CYS A 136 -6.85 -4.28 18.90
N VAL A 137 -6.41 -4.55 17.66
CA VAL A 137 -5.00 -4.43 17.32
C VAL A 137 -4.57 -2.97 17.54
N PRO A 138 -3.47 -2.70 18.27
CA PRO A 138 -3.00 -1.33 18.54
C PRO A 138 -2.91 -0.51 17.26
N ASN A 139 -3.17 0.80 17.36
CA ASN A 139 -3.25 1.70 16.20
C ASN A 139 -1.90 1.99 15.52
N GLY A 140 -0.85 1.27 15.90
CA GLY A 140 0.35 1.15 15.07
C GLY A 140 0.00 0.25 13.90
N LEU A 141 0.00 0.81 12.68
CA LEU A 141 -0.04 0.04 11.44
C LEU A 141 0.72 -1.28 11.67
N PRO A 142 0.08 -2.44 11.50
CA PRO A 142 0.66 -3.66 12.01
C PRO A 142 1.96 -3.94 11.26
N GLU A 143 3.02 -4.36 11.97
CA GLU A 143 4.27 -4.85 11.36
C GLU A 143 3.99 -6.00 10.36
N HIS A 144 2.80 -6.63 10.46
CA HIS A 144 2.29 -7.65 9.54
C HIS A 144 0.80 -7.45 9.23
N LEU A 145 0.44 -7.33 7.94
CA LEU A 145 -0.96 -7.25 7.50
C LEU A 145 -1.76 -8.51 7.90
N PRO A 146 -2.97 -8.37 8.50
CA PRO A 146 -3.66 -9.45 9.22
C PRO A 146 -4.50 -10.41 8.38
N TRP A 147 -4.63 -10.18 7.07
CA TRP A 147 -5.41 -11.06 6.21
C TRP A 147 -4.50 -12.12 5.57
N PRO A 148 -4.50 -13.39 6.01
CA PRO A 148 -3.98 -14.45 5.17
C PRO A 148 -4.90 -14.54 3.95
N THR A 149 -4.36 -14.38 2.74
CA THR A 149 -5.17 -14.62 1.55
C THR A 149 -5.79 -16.01 1.62
N PRO A 150 -7.11 -16.17 1.38
CA PRO A 150 -7.75 -17.48 1.39
C PRO A 150 -6.99 -18.49 0.53
N LYS A 151 -6.79 -19.72 1.06
CA LYS A 151 -6.00 -20.77 0.39
C LYS A 151 -6.49 -21.09 -1.03
N TRP A 152 -7.79 -20.95 -1.30
CA TRP A 152 -8.36 -21.17 -2.63
C TRP A 152 -7.89 -20.12 -3.64
N LEU A 153 -7.75 -18.86 -3.22
CA LEU A 153 -7.26 -17.79 -4.09
C LEU A 153 -5.75 -17.94 -4.34
N GLN A 154 -4.99 -18.43 -3.35
CA GLN A 154 -3.60 -18.85 -3.56
C GLN A 154 -3.50 -19.96 -4.61
N TRP A 155 -4.41 -20.93 -4.57
CA TRP A 155 -4.44 -22.06 -5.50
C TRP A 155 -4.85 -21.63 -6.92
N SER A 156 -5.87 -20.77 -7.06
CA SER A 156 -6.28 -20.23 -8.37
C SER A 156 -5.18 -19.38 -9.01
N THR A 157 -4.46 -18.57 -8.22
CA THR A 157 -3.32 -17.78 -8.73
C THR A 157 -2.20 -18.70 -9.21
N ARG A 158 -1.88 -19.77 -8.46
CA ARG A 158 -0.89 -20.77 -8.89
C ARG A 158 -1.30 -21.49 -10.18
N LEU A 159 -2.57 -21.87 -10.31
CA LEU A 159 -3.09 -22.46 -11.53
C LEU A 159 -3.06 -21.49 -12.71
N GLY A 160 -3.47 -20.23 -12.51
CA GLY A 160 -3.42 -19.20 -13.54
C GLY A 160 -2.00 -18.95 -14.03
N VAL A 161 -1.04 -18.82 -13.11
CA VAL A 161 0.40 -18.70 -13.43
C VAL A 161 0.90 -19.95 -14.16
N GLY A 162 0.52 -21.15 -13.71
CA GLY A 162 0.89 -22.41 -14.35
C GLY A 162 0.34 -22.55 -15.78
N ALA A 163 -0.92 -22.16 -16.00
CA ALA A 163 -1.57 -22.21 -17.31
C ALA A 163 -0.98 -21.17 -18.28
N LEU A 164 -0.54 -20.02 -17.76
CA LEU A 164 0.09 -18.98 -18.56
C LEU A 164 1.56 -19.28 -18.86
N ARG A 165 2.24 -20.12 -18.08
CA ARG A 165 3.68 -20.42 -18.20
C ARG A 165 4.21 -20.60 -19.63
N PRO A 166 3.58 -21.36 -20.55
CA PRO A 166 4.09 -21.52 -21.92
C PRO A 166 4.14 -20.18 -22.69
N LEU A 167 3.13 -19.34 -22.50
CA LEU A 167 3.05 -18.02 -23.14
C LEU A 167 4.21 -17.11 -22.70
N PHE A 168 4.70 -17.27 -21.48
CA PHE A 168 5.73 -16.40 -20.90
C PHE A 168 7.14 -16.91 -21.16
N LEU A 169 7.37 -18.22 -20.98
CA LEU A 169 8.68 -18.81 -21.23
C LEU A 169 8.98 -18.93 -22.74
N GLU A 170 7.98 -19.26 -23.54
CA GLU A 170 8.19 -19.54 -24.97
C GLU A 170 7.88 -18.32 -25.84
N ALA A 171 6.70 -17.71 -25.69
CA ALA A 171 6.33 -16.59 -26.57
C ALA A 171 6.93 -15.25 -26.14
N TRP A 172 7.15 -15.04 -24.83
CA TRP A 172 7.67 -13.77 -24.30
C TRP A 172 9.14 -13.85 -23.88
N ALA A 173 9.75 -15.03 -23.92
CA ALA A 173 11.16 -15.28 -23.60
C ALA A 173 11.58 -14.71 -22.24
N TRP A 174 10.74 -14.91 -21.23
CA TRP A 174 11.05 -14.49 -19.87
C TRP A 174 12.02 -15.46 -19.21
N GLU A 175 13.06 -14.90 -18.60
CA GLU A 175 13.97 -15.64 -17.74
C GLU A 175 13.57 -15.49 -16.28
N THR A 176 13.71 -16.55 -15.51
CA THR A 176 13.51 -16.51 -14.06
C THR A 176 14.87 -16.55 -13.37
N ARG A 177 15.16 -15.55 -12.53
CA ARG A 177 16.37 -15.51 -11.70
C ARG A 177 16.03 -15.47 -10.22
N TRP A 178 16.98 -15.93 -9.41
CA TRP A 178 16.90 -15.88 -7.96
C TRP A 178 18.03 -15.02 -7.42
N VAL A 179 17.70 -14.08 -6.55
CA VAL A 179 18.63 -13.17 -5.90
C VAL A 179 18.66 -13.50 -4.41
N GLU A 180 19.85 -13.84 -3.90
CA GLU A 180 20.03 -14.10 -2.47
C GLU A 180 20.12 -12.77 -1.73
N THR A 181 19.28 -12.58 -0.71
CA THR A 181 19.25 -11.36 0.11
C THR A 181 19.45 -11.71 1.58
N PRO A 182 19.80 -10.74 2.44
CA PRO A 182 19.84 -10.96 3.90
C PRO A 182 18.52 -11.47 4.49
N PHE A 183 17.41 -11.32 3.75
CA PHE A 183 16.07 -11.69 4.20
C PHE A 183 15.53 -12.96 3.57
N GLY A 184 16.29 -13.63 2.71
CA GLY A 184 15.87 -14.82 1.98
C GLY A 184 16.06 -14.69 0.47
N ARG A 185 15.36 -15.55 -0.26
CA ARG A 185 15.53 -15.72 -1.70
C ARG A 185 14.46 -14.95 -2.47
N MET A 186 14.88 -13.90 -3.18
CA MET A 186 13.99 -13.10 -4.01
C MET A 186 13.90 -13.69 -5.41
N HIS A 187 12.68 -13.98 -5.87
CA HIS A 187 12.40 -14.35 -7.24
C HIS A 187 12.27 -13.09 -8.11
N VAL A 188 12.85 -13.12 -9.31
CA VAL A 188 12.79 -12.00 -10.26
C VAL A 188 12.51 -12.54 -11.66
N TYR A 189 11.50 -11.98 -12.32
CA TYR A 189 11.30 -12.17 -13.75
C TYR A 189 12.20 -11.18 -14.51
N ASP A 190 13.00 -11.64 -15.45
CA ASP A 190 13.92 -10.86 -16.27
C ASP A 190 13.51 -11.01 -17.74
N THR A 191 13.29 -9.89 -18.43
CA THR A 191 12.81 -9.89 -19.82
C THR A 191 13.45 -8.77 -20.63
N GLY A 192 13.59 -8.99 -21.93
CA GLY A 192 14.19 -8.02 -22.86
C GLY A 192 15.69 -8.29 -23.09
N PRO A 193 16.33 -7.49 -23.96
CA PRO A 193 17.70 -7.76 -24.38
C PRO A 193 18.69 -7.52 -23.24
N ALA A 194 19.46 -8.55 -22.85
CA ALA A 194 20.53 -8.42 -21.86
C ALA A 194 21.77 -7.68 -22.41
N GLU A 195 22.00 -7.78 -23.72
CA GLU A 195 23.20 -7.25 -24.38
C GLU A 195 23.02 -5.80 -24.88
N ASP A 196 21.78 -5.36 -25.09
CA ASP A 196 21.48 -3.99 -25.50
C ASP A 196 21.57 -3.05 -24.29
N ARG A 197 22.76 -2.46 -24.13
CA ARG A 197 23.09 -1.51 -23.05
C ARG A 197 22.71 -0.07 -23.39
N SER A 198 21.97 0.17 -24.48
CA SER A 198 21.56 1.52 -24.87
C SER A 198 20.61 2.17 -23.85
N GLN A 199 19.88 1.35 -23.08
CA GLN A 199 18.99 1.79 -22.02
C GLN A 199 19.36 1.16 -20.68
N PRO A 200 19.20 1.88 -19.55
CA PRO A 200 19.37 1.29 -18.23
C PRO A 200 18.30 0.21 -17.98
N PRO A 201 18.67 -0.90 -17.31
CA PRO A 201 17.69 -1.88 -16.86
C PRO A 201 16.65 -1.21 -15.97
N LEU A 202 15.39 -1.58 -16.14
CA LEU A 202 14.28 -1.09 -15.33
C LEU A 202 13.86 -2.15 -14.31
N ILE A 203 13.87 -1.80 -13.04
CA ILE A 203 13.18 -2.56 -12.00
C ILE A 203 11.73 -2.08 -11.93
N LEU A 204 10.77 -2.98 -12.16
CA LEU A 204 9.33 -2.69 -12.12
C LEU A 204 8.67 -3.37 -10.92
N GLN A 205 8.20 -2.57 -9.96
CA GLN A 205 7.65 -3.05 -8.69
C GLN A 205 6.11 -3.18 -8.71
N HIS A 206 5.62 -4.33 -8.26
CA HIS A 206 4.19 -4.56 -8.07
C HIS A 206 3.66 -3.95 -6.75
N GLY A 207 2.34 -3.87 -6.61
CA GLY A 207 1.65 -3.38 -5.41
C GLY A 207 1.42 -4.46 -4.35
N MET A 208 0.77 -4.10 -3.24
CA MET A 208 0.36 -5.07 -2.21
C MET A 208 -0.64 -6.08 -2.77
N PHE A 209 -0.65 -7.28 -2.20
CA PHE A 209 -1.58 -8.38 -2.55
C PHE A 209 -1.48 -8.88 -3.99
N CYS A 210 -0.44 -8.44 -4.71
CA CYS A 210 -0.12 -8.85 -6.07
C CYS A 210 1.24 -9.55 -6.09
N THR A 211 1.68 -9.93 -7.28
CA THR A 211 3.01 -10.47 -7.58
C THR A 211 3.57 -9.71 -8.77
N GLY A 212 4.79 -10.02 -9.20
CA GLY A 212 5.35 -9.52 -10.45
C GLY A 212 4.43 -9.74 -11.66
N TRP A 213 3.55 -10.76 -11.61
CA TRP A 213 2.55 -11.01 -12.64
C TRP A 213 1.60 -9.84 -12.89
N SER A 214 1.26 -9.05 -11.87
CA SER A 214 0.32 -7.93 -12.07
C SER A 214 0.88 -6.82 -12.96
N VAL A 215 2.21 -6.74 -13.09
CA VAL A 215 2.90 -5.75 -13.93
C VAL A 215 3.59 -6.39 -15.14
N ALA A 216 3.32 -7.67 -15.38
CA ALA A 216 4.04 -8.46 -16.36
C ALA A 216 3.83 -8.02 -17.80
N LEU A 217 2.57 -7.76 -18.17
CA LEU A 217 2.24 -7.27 -19.51
C LEU A 217 2.95 -5.94 -19.83
N LEU A 218 3.05 -5.04 -18.84
CA LEU A 218 3.79 -3.79 -18.99
C LEU A 218 5.29 -4.04 -19.19
N GLY A 219 5.88 -4.94 -18.39
CA GLY A 219 7.28 -5.34 -18.56
C GLY A 219 7.56 -5.91 -19.95
N TRP A 220 6.67 -6.76 -20.46
CA TRP A 220 6.78 -7.31 -21.82
C TRP A 220 6.69 -6.23 -22.91
N LEU A 221 5.74 -5.29 -22.80
CA LEU A 221 5.62 -4.19 -23.75
C LEU A 221 6.88 -3.32 -23.80
N LEU A 222 7.50 -3.06 -22.64
CA LEU A 222 8.76 -2.33 -22.52
C LEU A 222 9.93 -3.14 -23.10
N ALA A 223 9.98 -4.45 -22.85
CA ALA A 223 10.97 -5.35 -23.44
C ALA A 223 10.93 -5.35 -24.97
N ARG A 224 9.74 -5.34 -25.58
CA ARG A 224 9.59 -5.22 -27.04
C ARG A 224 10.09 -3.89 -27.61
N ARG A 225 10.29 -2.88 -26.78
CA ARG A 225 10.90 -1.59 -27.15
C ARG A 225 12.40 -1.56 -26.88
N GLY A 226 13.02 -2.73 -26.69
CA GLY A 226 14.47 -2.88 -26.52
C GLY A 226 14.96 -2.66 -25.09
N ARG A 227 14.07 -2.62 -24.10
CA ARG A 227 14.44 -2.32 -22.72
C ARG A 227 14.49 -3.56 -21.85
N ARG A 228 15.61 -3.84 -21.19
CA ARG A 228 15.66 -4.89 -20.14
C ARG A 228 14.79 -4.48 -18.96
N VAL A 229 13.88 -5.36 -18.53
CA VAL A 229 12.98 -5.14 -17.40
C VAL A 229 13.08 -6.30 -16.42
N LEU A 230 13.29 -5.96 -15.15
CA LEU A 230 13.33 -6.89 -14.03
C LEU A 230 12.13 -6.64 -13.12
N ILE A 231 11.42 -7.71 -12.77
CA ILE A 231 10.19 -7.66 -11.99
C ILE A 231 10.37 -8.57 -10.78
N PRO A 232 10.88 -8.05 -9.65
CA PRO A 232 11.02 -8.85 -8.45
C PRO A 232 9.66 -9.10 -7.78
N ASP A 233 9.46 -10.32 -7.28
CA ASP A 233 8.39 -10.60 -6.34
C ASP A 233 8.81 -10.08 -4.94
N LEU A 234 7.99 -9.24 -4.31
CA LEU A 234 8.24 -8.79 -2.94
C LEU A 234 8.03 -9.93 -1.94
N PHE A 235 8.87 -9.97 -0.89
CA PHE A 235 8.81 -11.02 0.13
C PHE A 235 7.46 -11.09 0.84
N ASP A 236 6.97 -12.32 1.03
CA ASP A 236 5.81 -12.67 1.84
C ASP A 236 4.51 -11.87 1.56
N PHE A 237 4.39 -11.33 0.35
CA PHE A 237 3.10 -11.03 -0.25
C PHE A 237 2.55 -12.33 -0.82
N ASP A 238 1.34 -12.71 -0.38
CA ASP A 238 0.76 -14.07 -0.29
C ASP A 238 0.75 -14.96 -1.56
N HIS A 239 1.36 -14.51 -2.66
CA HIS A 239 1.28 -15.12 -3.99
C HIS A 239 2.60 -15.13 -4.76
N GLY A 240 3.63 -14.39 -4.33
CA GLY A 240 4.92 -14.32 -5.03
C GLY A 240 5.74 -15.60 -4.86
N LEU A 241 6.77 -15.77 -5.69
CA LEU A 241 7.71 -16.89 -5.56
C LEU A 241 8.88 -16.58 -4.62
N SER A 242 9.06 -15.32 -4.23
CA SER A 242 10.04 -14.92 -3.22
C SER A 242 9.71 -15.52 -1.85
N ALA A 243 10.72 -16.12 -1.22
CA ALA A 243 10.60 -16.77 0.08
C ALA A 243 11.55 -16.11 1.06
N SER A 244 11.02 -15.51 2.13
CA SER A 244 11.88 -15.02 3.20
C SER A 244 12.53 -16.20 3.93
N ALA A 245 13.78 -16.00 4.37
CA ALA A 245 14.35 -16.84 5.39
C ALA A 245 13.45 -16.72 6.62
N ARG A 246 12.99 -17.85 7.18
CA ARG A 246 12.10 -17.86 8.35
C ARG A 246 12.65 -16.88 9.38
N ALA A 247 11.94 -15.78 9.61
CA ALA A 247 12.29 -14.86 10.68
C ALA A 247 12.40 -15.69 11.99
N PRO A 248 13.32 -15.37 12.92
CA PRO A 248 13.49 -16.10 14.16
C PRO A 248 12.21 -16.29 15.00
N ARG A 249 11.13 -15.55 14.67
CA ARG A 249 9.81 -15.60 15.31
C ARG A 249 8.66 -16.02 14.37
N GLY A 250 8.95 -16.56 13.19
CA GLY A 250 7.93 -17.04 12.25
C GLY A 250 7.08 -15.95 11.57
N GLY A 251 7.51 -14.69 11.62
CA GLY A 251 6.83 -13.55 10.98
C GLY A 251 7.12 -13.42 9.48
N LYS A 252 6.19 -12.80 8.75
CA LYS A 252 6.32 -12.47 7.32
C LYS A 252 7.12 -11.18 7.14
N LEU A 253 8.09 -11.14 6.23
CA LEU A 253 8.90 -9.97 5.91
C LEU A 253 8.12 -8.93 5.08
N ARG A 254 7.23 -8.16 5.72
CA ARG A 254 6.40 -7.12 5.09
C ARG A 254 6.85 -5.68 5.42
N ALA A 255 7.95 -5.52 6.16
CA ALA A 255 8.45 -4.21 6.53
C ALA A 255 9.06 -3.48 5.31
N PRO A 256 8.68 -2.22 5.05
CA PRO A 256 9.23 -1.46 3.92
C PRO A 256 10.76 -1.40 3.90
N ARG A 257 11.39 -1.24 5.07
CA ARG A 257 12.85 -1.19 5.21
C ARG A 257 13.52 -2.45 4.67
N ALA A 258 12.99 -3.63 5.01
CA ALA A 258 13.55 -4.89 4.56
C ALA A 258 13.35 -5.10 3.05
N SER A 259 12.21 -4.65 2.51
CA SER A 259 11.97 -4.66 1.07
C SER A 259 12.96 -3.75 0.33
N VAL A 260 13.19 -2.53 0.82
CA VAL A 260 14.19 -1.60 0.26
C VAL A 260 15.58 -2.21 0.28
N GLU A 261 16.00 -2.81 1.40
CA GLU A 261 17.33 -3.39 1.55
C GLU A 261 17.51 -4.62 0.64
N ALA A 262 16.49 -5.44 0.46
CA ALA A 262 16.50 -6.53 -0.52
C ALA A 262 16.63 -6.01 -1.97
N LEU A 263 15.91 -4.95 -2.32
CA LEU A 263 16.00 -4.32 -3.65
C LEU A 263 17.37 -3.66 -3.89
N CYS A 264 18.03 -3.14 -2.86
CA CYS A 264 19.40 -2.66 -2.97
C CYS A 264 20.36 -3.78 -3.40
N VAL A 265 20.14 -5.03 -2.98
CA VAL A 265 20.96 -6.17 -3.42
C VAL A 265 20.82 -6.37 -4.92
N LEU A 266 19.58 -6.42 -5.43
CA LEU A 266 19.31 -6.54 -6.86
C LEU A 266 19.94 -5.39 -7.67
N ILE A 267 19.84 -4.15 -7.19
CA ILE A 267 20.48 -3.00 -7.85
C ILE A 267 22.00 -3.19 -7.93
N ARG A 268 22.65 -3.59 -6.82
CA ARG A 268 24.10 -3.78 -6.78
C ARG A 268 24.55 -4.92 -7.70
N GLU A 269 23.77 -6.00 -7.81
CA GLU A 269 24.03 -7.05 -8.80
C GLU A 269 23.98 -6.50 -10.23
N LEU A 270 22.95 -5.73 -10.58
CA LEU A 270 22.84 -5.13 -11.92
C LEU A 270 23.99 -4.18 -12.25
N LEU A 271 24.44 -3.40 -11.26
CA LEU A 271 25.61 -2.52 -11.42
C LEU A 271 26.90 -3.35 -11.59
N ALA A 272 27.05 -4.45 -10.85
CA ALA A 272 28.17 -5.38 -11.00
C ALA A 272 28.16 -6.13 -12.35
N GLU A 273 26.97 -6.40 -12.93
CA GLU A 273 26.78 -6.92 -14.30
C GLU A 273 27.19 -5.88 -15.38
N GLY A 274 27.47 -4.64 -14.98
CA GLY A 274 27.98 -3.56 -15.84
C GLY A 274 26.94 -2.52 -16.24
N ALA A 275 25.78 -2.46 -15.57
CA ALA A 275 24.87 -1.33 -15.73
C ALA A 275 25.51 -0.05 -15.15
N THR A 276 25.43 1.06 -15.88
CA THR A 276 25.95 2.36 -15.41
C THR A 276 25.01 3.03 -14.41
N HIS A 277 23.71 2.80 -14.58
CA HIS A 277 22.65 3.20 -13.66
C HIS A 277 21.47 2.24 -13.85
N VAL A 278 20.60 2.20 -12.84
CA VAL A 278 19.37 1.41 -12.85
C VAL A 278 18.19 2.37 -12.80
N ASP A 279 17.12 2.07 -13.54
CA ASP A 279 15.86 2.78 -13.39
C ASP A 279 14.91 1.99 -12.49
N ILE A 280 14.06 2.68 -11.74
CA ILE A 280 13.00 2.04 -10.96
C ILE A 280 11.64 2.72 -11.15
N ALA A 281 10.61 1.90 -11.34
CA ALA A 281 9.22 2.30 -11.33
C ALA A 281 8.42 1.36 -10.43
N GLY A 282 7.27 1.82 -9.95
CA GLY A 282 6.41 0.96 -9.16
C GLY A 282 4.97 1.43 -9.08
N HIS A 283 4.06 0.47 -8.96
CA HIS A 283 2.63 0.71 -8.80
C HIS A 283 2.21 0.54 -7.33
N SER A 284 1.35 1.43 -6.81
CA SER A 284 0.84 1.38 -5.43
C SER A 284 2.00 1.30 -4.40
N TYR A 285 2.04 0.26 -3.56
CA TYR A 285 3.14 0.03 -2.61
C TYR A 285 4.51 -0.09 -3.27
N GLY A 286 4.59 -0.65 -4.49
CA GLY A 286 5.82 -0.64 -5.27
C GLY A 286 6.31 0.77 -5.59
N GLY A 287 5.39 1.71 -5.84
CA GLY A 287 5.72 3.12 -6.06
C GLY A 287 6.22 3.82 -4.78
N PHE A 288 5.63 3.48 -3.63
CA PHE A 288 6.13 3.89 -2.33
C PHE A 288 7.55 3.37 -2.07
N LEU A 289 7.81 2.07 -2.31
CA LEU A 289 9.14 1.48 -2.19
C LEU A 289 10.15 2.11 -3.15
N ALA A 290 9.77 2.36 -4.40
CA ALA A 290 10.63 3.03 -5.38
C ALA A 290 11.06 4.42 -4.90
N SER A 291 10.16 5.16 -4.23
CA SER A 291 10.47 6.46 -3.63
C SER A 291 11.46 6.34 -2.48
N GLN A 292 11.26 5.38 -1.58
CA GLN A 292 12.17 5.13 -0.46
C GLN A 292 13.55 4.68 -0.93
N LEU A 293 13.60 3.85 -1.97
CA LEU A 293 14.83 3.33 -2.57
C LEU A 293 15.62 4.45 -3.25
N ALA A 294 14.96 5.35 -3.97
CA ALA A 294 15.59 6.52 -4.57
C ALA A 294 16.32 7.39 -3.51
N VAL A 295 15.63 7.73 -2.42
CA VAL A 295 16.23 8.50 -1.31
C VAL A 295 17.40 7.76 -0.67
N ARG A 296 17.29 6.43 -0.53
CA ARG A 296 18.38 5.63 0.05
C ARG A 296 19.60 5.58 -0.87
N CYS A 297 19.41 5.30 -2.15
CA CYS A 297 20.48 5.21 -3.14
C CYS A 297 21.19 6.54 -3.33
N GLU A 298 20.46 7.66 -3.35
CA GLU A 298 21.05 9.00 -3.39
C GLU A 298 22.01 9.23 -2.21
N ARG A 299 21.60 8.88 -0.98
CA ARG A 299 22.45 9.00 0.22
C ARG A 299 23.68 8.09 0.19
N GLU A 300 23.59 6.96 -0.49
CA GLU A 300 24.69 5.99 -0.63
C GLU A 300 25.56 6.24 -1.88
N GLY A 301 25.21 7.21 -2.73
CA GLY A 301 25.89 7.42 -4.02
C GLY A 301 25.70 6.28 -5.02
N VAL A 302 24.62 5.50 -4.88
CA VAL A 302 24.26 4.41 -5.80
C VAL A 302 23.48 4.99 -6.99
N PRO A 303 23.92 4.75 -8.25
CA PRO A 303 23.30 5.35 -9.44
C PRO A 303 21.94 4.71 -9.76
N LEU A 304 20.89 5.25 -9.16
CA LEU A 304 19.49 4.86 -9.36
C LEU A 304 18.65 6.06 -9.80
N ARG A 305 17.85 5.91 -10.84
CA ARG A 305 16.88 6.92 -11.29
C ARG A 305 15.46 6.39 -11.12
N ARG A 306 14.63 7.12 -10.37
CA ARG A 306 13.20 6.85 -10.31
C ARG A 306 12.53 7.37 -11.59
N VAL A 307 11.72 6.55 -12.23
CA VAL A 307 10.93 6.94 -13.41
C VAL A 307 9.44 6.81 -13.12
N VAL A 308 8.66 7.66 -13.78
CA VAL A 308 7.19 7.59 -13.78
C VAL A 308 6.78 6.93 -15.10
N LEU A 309 5.98 5.86 -15.01
CA LEU A 309 5.46 5.11 -16.16
C LEU A 309 4.01 5.47 -16.42
#